data_AF-A0A183JA68-F1
#
_entry.id   AF-A0A183JA68-F1
#
_cell.length_a   1.000
_cell.length_b   1.000
_cell.length_c   1.000
_cell.angle_alpha   90.00
_cell.angle_beta   90.00
_cell.angle_gamma   90.00
#
_symmetry.space_group_name_H-M   'P 1'
#
loop_
_entity.id
_entity.type
_entity.pdbx_description
1 polymer ?
#
loop_
_entity_poly.entity_id
_entity_poly.type
_entity_poly.pdbx_seq_one_letter_code
_entity_poly.pdbx_strand_id
1 'polypeptide(L)'
;MVCKIAADYKLSLGHLEPNTVVYAHEKSRVHKRSAERLLKLACDNGGVYIKVGQHLGSLSYLLPVEYVSILSVLHSKAPVSSFKDVCRVIEEDFGKKVIIFFISTRYLIEWASDRRNA
;
A
#
# COMPACT_ATOMS: atom_id res chain seq x y z
N MET A 1 18.73 2.34 -2.75
CA MET A 1 17.97 2.01 -1.52
C MET A 1 17.96 0.51 -1.22
N VAL A 2 17.58 -0.34 -2.18
CA VAL A 2 17.62 -1.81 -2.05
C VAL A 2 19.04 -2.34 -1.78
N CYS A 3 20.06 -1.77 -2.42
CA CYS A 3 21.46 -2.12 -2.14
C CYS A 3 21.86 -1.88 -0.68
N LYS A 4 21.26 -0.87 0.00
CA LYS A 4 21.53 -0.62 1.42
C LYS A 4 20.93 -1.72 2.30
N ILE A 5 19.76 -2.24 1.94
CA ILE A 5 19.14 -3.38 2.62
C ILE A 5 20.04 -4.61 2.43
N ALA A 6 20.42 -4.94 1.19
CA ALA A 6 21.28 -6.08 0.92
C ALA A 6 22.65 -6.00 1.63
N ALA A 7 23.27 -4.82 1.61
CA ALA A 7 24.54 -4.58 2.32
C ALA A 7 24.38 -4.73 3.85
N ASP A 8 23.29 -4.24 4.43
CA ASP A 8 23.03 -4.34 5.88
C ASP A 8 22.89 -5.79 6.34
N TYR A 9 22.21 -6.65 5.55
CA TYR A 9 22.19 -8.09 5.80
C TYR A 9 23.59 -8.69 5.78
N LYS A 10 24.37 -8.40 4.74
CA LYS A 10 25.72 -8.98 4.57
C LYS A 10 26.65 -8.56 5.70
N LEU A 11 26.64 -7.28 6.08
CA LEU A 11 27.51 -6.76 7.14
C LEU A 11 27.09 -7.25 8.53
N SER A 12 25.78 -7.30 8.80
CA SER A 12 25.28 -7.61 10.13
C SER A 12 25.22 -9.10 10.44
N LEU A 13 25.05 -9.95 9.41
CA LEU A 13 24.94 -11.40 9.59
C LEU A 13 26.18 -12.15 9.12
N GLY A 14 27.01 -11.56 8.25
CA GLY A 14 28.12 -12.26 7.61
C GLY A 14 29.25 -12.68 8.55
N HIS A 15 29.29 -12.16 9.77
CA HIS A 15 30.27 -12.51 10.80
C HIS A 15 29.69 -13.43 11.90
N LEU A 16 28.43 -13.84 11.77
CA LEU A 16 27.72 -14.62 12.78
C LEU A 16 27.51 -16.06 12.32
N GLU A 17 27.73 -17.00 13.22
CA GLU A 17 27.48 -18.42 12.98
C GLU A 17 25.97 -18.68 12.80
N PRO A 18 25.54 -19.32 11.70
CA PRO A 18 24.14 -19.71 11.48
C PRO A 18 23.62 -20.62 12.61
N ASN A 19 22.29 -20.59 12.82
CA ASN A 19 21.58 -21.40 13.83
C ASN A 19 21.92 -21.10 15.30
N THR A 20 22.66 -20.02 15.57
CA THR A 20 22.84 -19.51 16.94
C THR A 20 21.69 -18.60 17.35
N VAL A 21 21.43 -18.51 18.66
CA VAL A 21 20.45 -17.55 19.21
C VAL A 21 20.82 -16.11 18.85
N VAL A 22 22.12 -15.80 18.87
CA VAL A 22 22.65 -14.49 18.47
C VAL A 22 22.34 -14.19 17.01
N TYR A 23 22.54 -15.15 16.11
CA TYR A 23 22.19 -15.00 14.69
C TYR A 23 20.69 -14.76 14.50
N ALA A 24 19.84 -15.53 15.18
CA ALA A 24 18.39 -15.36 15.11
C ALA A 24 17.95 -13.97 15.58
N HIS A 25 18.52 -13.50 16.70
CA HIS A 25 18.25 -12.17 17.24
C HIS A 25 18.70 -11.05 16.28
N GLU A 26 19.94 -11.11 15.78
CA GLU A 26 20.44 -10.12 14.84
C GLU A 26 19.68 -10.14 13.52
N LYS A 27 19.29 -11.31 13.04
CA LYS A 27 18.47 -11.47 11.84
C LYS A 27 17.11 -10.80 12.01
N SER A 28 16.44 -10.99 13.15
CA SER A 28 15.18 -10.28 13.47
C SER A 28 15.38 -8.76 13.49
N ARG A 29 16.47 -8.26 14.10
CA ARG A 29 16.80 -6.82 14.05
C ARG A 29 17.02 -6.30 12.64
N VAL A 30 17.66 -7.09 11.76
CA VAL A 30 17.89 -6.72 10.36
C VAL A 30 16.58 -6.68 9.59
N HIS A 31 15.71 -7.67 9.80
CA HIS A 31 14.38 -7.71 9.22
C HIS A 31 13.59 -6.45 9.59
N LYS A 32 13.53 -6.11 10.87
CA LYS A 32 12.80 -4.94 11.37
C LYS A 32 13.24 -3.63 10.70
N ARG A 33 14.53 -3.29 10.78
CA ARG A 33 15.02 -2.02 10.19
C ARG A 33 14.94 -2.00 8.67
N SER A 34 15.02 -3.15 8.02
CA SER A 34 14.87 -3.24 6.57
C SER A 34 13.41 -3.06 6.13
N ALA A 35 12.46 -3.60 6.91
CA ALA A 35 11.04 -3.37 6.72
C ALA A 35 10.65 -1.90 6.94
N GLU A 36 11.21 -1.23 7.96
CA GLU A 36 11.01 0.22 8.19
C GLU A 36 11.52 1.06 7.01
N ARG A 37 12.70 0.74 6.47
CA ARG A 37 13.25 1.42 5.28
C ARG A 37 12.39 1.19 4.03
N LEU A 38 11.84 -0.01 3.87
CA LEU A 38 10.96 -0.34 2.76
C LEU A 38 9.61 0.38 2.89
N LEU A 39 9.05 0.47 4.09
CA LEU A 39 7.86 1.27 4.37
C LEU A 39 8.12 2.74 4.01
N LYS A 40 9.25 3.30 4.44
CA LYS A 40 9.63 4.66 4.08
C LYS A 40 9.75 4.86 2.57
N LEU A 41 10.38 3.92 1.85
CA LEU A 41 10.41 3.94 0.37
C LEU A 41 9.00 4.02 -0.21
N ALA A 42 8.09 3.17 0.29
CA ALA A 42 6.74 3.08 -0.22
C ALA A 42 5.95 4.37 0.01
N CYS A 43 6.08 4.97 1.20
CA CYS A 43 5.46 6.25 1.51
C CYS A 43 6.05 7.40 0.69
N ASP A 44 7.38 7.47 0.56
CA ASP A 44 8.05 8.56 -0.14
C ASP A 44 7.76 8.55 -1.66
N ASN A 45 7.53 7.36 -2.27
CA ASN A 45 7.26 7.22 -3.70
C ASN A 45 5.76 7.10 -4.05
N GLY A 46 4.90 6.72 -3.10
CA GLY A 46 3.46 6.58 -3.31
C GLY A 46 3.08 5.53 -4.37
N GLY A 47 1.85 5.65 -4.88
CA GLY A 47 1.38 4.92 -6.07
C GLY A 47 1.66 3.41 -6.07
N VAL A 48 2.40 2.94 -7.07
CA VAL A 48 2.76 1.52 -7.23
C VAL A 48 3.52 0.99 -6.01
N TYR A 49 4.34 1.79 -5.35
CA TYR A 49 5.11 1.33 -4.19
C TYR A 49 4.23 1.07 -2.97
N ILE A 50 3.14 1.84 -2.79
CA ILE A 50 2.13 1.56 -1.76
C ILE A 50 1.43 0.23 -2.05
N LYS A 51 1.08 -0.02 -3.31
CA LYS A 51 0.45 -1.29 -3.73
C LYS A 51 1.36 -2.49 -3.50
N VAL A 52 2.64 -2.37 -3.84
CA VAL A 52 3.64 -3.41 -3.55
C VAL A 52 3.77 -3.62 -2.04
N GLY A 53 3.86 -2.55 -1.26
CA GLY A 53 3.93 -2.63 0.21
C GLY A 53 2.69 -3.31 0.83
N GLN A 54 1.49 -3.02 0.33
CA GLN A 54 0.26 -3.72 0.71
C GLN A 54 0.33 -5.22 0.38
N HIS A 55 0.76 -5.57 -0.84
CA HIS A 55 0.89 -6.97 -1.21
C HIS A 55 1.85 -7.73 -0.28
N LEU A 56 3.01 -7.13 0.01
CA LEU A 56 3.99 -7.69 0.95
C LEU A 56 3.44 -7.78 2.39
N GLY A 57 2.68 -6.78 2.84
CA GLY A 57 2.02 -6.75 4.14
C GLY A 57 0.97 -7.85 4.35
N SER A 58 0.55 -8.55 3.29
CA SER A 58 -0.40 -9.66 3.33
C SER A 58 0.26 -11.05 3.30
N LEU A 59 1.60 -11.13 3.10
CA LEU A 59 2.33 -12.40 2.90
C LEU A 59 2.88 -13.00 4.21
N SER A 60 2.00 -13.21 5.19
CA SER A 60 2.33 -13.68 6.55
C SER A 60 3.07 -15.02 6.62
N TYR A 61 2.88 -15.91 5.64
CA TYR A 61 3.52 -17.22 5.59
C TYR A 61 4.83 -17.26 4.80
N LEU A 62 5.14 -16.20 4.03
CA LEU A 62 6.30 -16.16 3.13
C LEU A 62 7.40 -15.21 3.64
N LEU A 63 7.00 -14.09 4.24
CA LEU A 63 7.93 -13.06 4.69
C LEU A 63 8.17 -13.13 6.20
N PRO A 64 9.31 -12.61 6.67
CA PRO A 64 9.53 -12.44 8.11
C PRO A 64 8.43 -11.61 8.74
N VAL A 65 8.05 -11.97 9.98
CA VAL A 65 6.95 -11.32 10.71
C VAL A 65 7.14 -9.81 10.82
N GLU A 66 8.38 -9.32 10.91
CA GLU A 66 8.70 -7.90 11.00
C GLU A 66 8.31 -7.16 9.72
N TYR A 67 8.49 -7.77 8.54
CA TYR A 67 8.08 -7.18 7.26
C TYR A 67 6.56 -7.06 7.16
N VAL A 68 5.87 -8.16 7.49
CA VAL A 68 4.41 -8.24 7.40
C VAL A 68 3.77 -7.26 8.39
N SER A 69 4.23 -7.28 9.64
CA SER A 69 3.75 -6.40 10.71
C SER A 69 3.92 -4.92 10.34
N ILE A 70 5.11 -4.51 9.89
CA ILE A 70 5.39 -3.11 9.58
C ILE A 70 4.65 -2.64 8.32
N LEU A 71 4.64 -3.45 7.25
CA LEU A 71 4.02 -3.05 5.98
C LEU A 71 2.48 -3.11 6.03
N SER A 72 1.90 -3.85 6.97
CA SER A 72 0.45 -3.93 7.15
C SER A 72 -0.22 -2.56 7.37
N VAL A 73 0.54 -1.57 7.88
CA VAL A 73 0.05 -0.19 8.07
C VAL A 73 -0.38 0.47 6.75
N LEU A 74 0.17 0.02 5.62
CA LEU A 74 -0.19 0.52 4.29
C LEU A 74 -1.60 0.10 3.86
N HIS A 75 -2.21 -0.89 4.51
CA HIS A 75 -3.61 -1.26 4.29
C HIS A 75 -4.59 -0.29 4.95
N SER A 76 -4.26 0.21 6.14
CA SER A 76 -5.16 1.07 6.94
C SER A 76 -4.92 2.57 6.74
N LYS A 77 -3.71 2.97 6.34
CA LYS A 77 -3.30 4.37 6.17
C LYS A 77 -2.86 4.70 4.74
N ALA A 78 -3.49 4.09 3.74
CA ALA A 78 -3.23 4.46 2.35
C ALA A 78 -3.54 5.96 2.15
N PRO A 79 -2.71 6.71 1.39
CA PRO A 79 -2.94 8.11 1.13
C PRO A 79 -4.31 8.30 0.49
N VAL A 80 -5.16 9.09 1.14
CA VAL A 80 -6.52 9.37 0.68
C VAL A 80 -6.44 10.44 -0.40
N SER A 81 -6.94 10.15 -1.59
CA SER A 81 -7.08 11.18 -2.63
C SER A 81 -7.98 12.30 -2.12
N SER A 82 -7.60 13.55 -2.38
CA SER A 82 -8.47 14.66 -2.01
C SER A 82 -9.78 14.58 -2.81
N PHE A 83 -10.89 15.05 -2.25
CA PHE A 83 -12.16 15.11 -2.98
C PHE A 83 -12.02 15.87 -4.32
N LYS A 84 -11.14 16.89 -4.34
CA LYS A 84 -10.83 17.66 -5.55
C LYS A 84 -10.14 16.81 -6.62
N ASP A 85 -9.20 15.94 -6.24
CA ASP A 85 -8.54 15.04 -7.19
C ASP A 85 -9.51 14.00 -7.75
N VAL A 86 -10.38 13.46 -6.90
CA VAL A 86 -11.46 12.56 -7.32
C VAL A 86 -12.38 13.27 -8.31
N CYS A 87 -12.80 14.51 -8.01
CA CYS A 87 -13.65 15.29 -8.90
C CYS A 87 -12.98 15.56 -10.25
N ARG A 88 -11.70 15.91 -10.23
CA ARG A 88 -10.93 16.17 -11.45
C ARG A 88 -10.86 14.93 -12.35
N VAL A 89 -10.55 13.76 -11.80
CA VAL A 89 -10.47 12.52 -12.59
C VAL A 89 -11.83 12.17 -13.20
N ILE A 90 -12.93 12.29 -12.44
CA ILE A 90 -14.28 12.07 -12.96
C ILE A 90 -14.62 13.08 -14.07
N GLU A 91 -14.22 14.34 -13.92
CA GLU A 91 -14.45 15.37 -14.93
C GLU A 91 -13.61 15.14 -16.20
N GLU A 92 -12.37 14.69 -16.06
CA GLU A 92 -11.47 14.33 -17.16
C GLU A 92 -11.99 13.10 -17.93
N ASP A 93 -12.44 12.05 -17.23
CA ASP A 93 -12.90 10.80 -17.85
C ASP A 93 -14.29 10.91 -18.51
N PHE A 94 -15.20 11.72 -17.94
CA PHE A 94 -16.59 11.81 -18.39
C PHE A 94 -16.94 13.15 -19.07
N GLY A 95 -16.02 14.11 -19.09
CA GLY A 95 -16.20 15.43 -19.71
C GLY A 95 -17.29 16.30 -19.08
N LYS A 96 -17.76 15.97 -17.87
CA LYS A 96 -18.88 16.64 -17.18
C LYS A 96 -18.54 16.86 -15.72
N LYS A 97 -18.98 18.00 -15.18
CA LYS A 97 -18.87 18.29 -13.74
C LYS A 97 -19.44 17.14 -12.90
N VAL A 98 -18.75 16.76 -11.83
CA VAL A 98 -19.15 15.63 -10.96
C VAL A 98 -20.59 15.77 -10.46
N ILE A 99 -21.01 17.00 -10.15
CA ILE A 99 -22.38 17.31 -9.73
C ILE A 99 -23.39 16.94 -10.83
N ILE A 100 -23.10 17.26 -12.09
CA ILE A 100 -23.97 16.95 -13.23
C ILE A 100 -24.04 15.43 -13.46
N PHE A 101 -22.93 14.72 -13.26
CA PHE A 101 -22.88 13.26 -13.36
C PHE A 101 -23.78 12.59 -12.31
N PHE A 102 -23.68 13.01 -11.04
CA PHE A 102 -24.51 12.48 -9.94
C PHE A 102 -25.99 12.81 -10.11
N ILE A 103 -26.30 14.02 -10.57
CA ILE A 103 -27.69 14.44 -10.86
C ILE A 103 -28.25 13.58 -12.00
N SER A 104 -27.52 13.43 -13.10
CA SER A 104 -27.97 12.67 -14.28
C SER A 104 -28.20 11.19 -13.96
N THR A 105 -27.32 10.57 -13.16
CA THR A 105 -27.47 9.17 -12.76
C THR A 105 -28.67 8.98 -11.83
N ARG A 106 -28.95 9.92 -10.91
CA ARG A 106 -30.14 9.86 -10.06
C ARG A 106 -31.44 9.97 -10.88
N TYR A 107 -31.52 10.92 -11.81
CA TYR A 107 -32.68 11.06 -12.70
C TYR A 107 -32.91 9.83 -13.58
N LEU A 108 -31.84 9.17 -14.08
CA LEU A 108 -31.98 7.94 -14.87
C LEU A 108 -32.53 6.78 -14.04
N ILE A 109 -32.14 6.67 -12.77
CA ILE A 109 -32.63 5.62 -11.86
C ILE A 109 -34.10 5.87 -11.51
N GLU A 110 -34.48 7.11 -11.20
CA GLU A 110 -35.87 7.51 -10.93
C GLU A 110 -36.76 7.23 -12.15
N TRP A 111 -36.34 7.67 -13.34
CA TRP A 111 -37.05 7.42 -14.60
C TRP A 111 -37.20 5.93 -14.93
N ALA A 112 -36.16 5.12 -14.68
CA ALA A 112 -36.21 3.67 -14.89
C ALA A 112 -37.05 2.94 -13.84
N SER A 113 -37.28 3.55 -12.68
CA SER A 113 -38.21 3.06 -11.67
C SER A 113 -39.66 3.35 -12.06
N ASP A 114 -39.94 4.57 -12.51
CA ASP A 114 -41.28 4.98 -12.96
C ASP A 114 -41.77 4.15 -14.15
N ARG A 115 -40.90 3.81 -15.10
CA ARG A 115 -41.23 2.93 -16.24
C ARG A 115 -41.42 1.45 -15.87
N ARG A 116 -40.95 1.01 -14.71
CA ARG A 116 -41.18 -0.37 -14.24
C ARG A 116 -42.46 -0.50 -13.43
N ASN A 117 -42.99 0.62 -12.92
CA ASN A 117 -44.20 0.69 -12.12
C ASN A 117 -45.42 1.22 -12.91
N ALA A 118 -45.26 1.46 -14.21
CA ALA A 118 -46.29 1.83 -15.18
C ALA A 118 -46.53 0.68 -16.16
#